data_AF-A0A2T7PJU7-F1
#
_entry.id   AF-A0A2T7PJU7-F1
#
_cell.length_a   1.000
_cell.length_b   1.000
_cell.length_c   1.000
_cell.angle_alpha   90.00
_cell.angle_beta   90.00
_cell.angle_gamma   90.00
#
_symmetry.space_group_name_H-M   'P 1'
#
loop_
_entity.id
_entity.type
_entity.pdbx_description
1 polymer ?
#
loop_
_entity_poly.entity_id
_entity_poly.type
_entity_poly.pdbx_seq_one_letter_code
_entity_poly.pdbx_strand_id
1 'polypeptide(L)'
;MDSTVTVYTVQVKCRHLPVASSRLVRVYHCRTWPKISHKPHRLVKKRDDKIIPHTDHFRSLLRVLEQVVAWQQETTHESTPILLHCSDGFSRSGLMVAIAQMIWRANEEGRVSIYRVVRRLRICCPNAVAHYVQYKFLHRLLWVYTRGVVEEVPSDGAKPCTYNITDDDNPKTSPEVANPPSS
;
A
#
# COMPACT_ATOMS: atom_id res chain seq x y z
N MET A 1 -15.46 20.25 5.43
CA MET A 1 -15.33 19.35 6.59
C MET A 1 -15.38 17.91 6.07
N ASP A 2 -14.29 17.43 5.48
CA ASP A 2 -14.23 16.06 4.91
C ASP A 2 -13.72 15.08 5.97
N SER A 3 -14.66 14.61 6.80
CA SER A 3 -14.39 13.79 7.99
C SER A 3 -14.22 12.30 7.65
N THR A 4 -13.30 11.97 6.75
CA THR A 4 -13.03 10.55 6.39
C THR A 4 -12.24 9.79 7.45
N VAL A 5 -11.57 10.52 8.35
CA VAL A 5 -10.71 9.99 9.41
C VAL A 5 -11.16 10.56 10.74
N THR A 6 -11.49 9.69 11.69
CA THR A 6 -11.70 10.08 13.08
C THR A 6 -10.40 9.87 13.84
N VAL A 7 -9.94 10.88 14.57
CA VAL A 7 -8.72 10.80 15.38
C VAL A 7 -9.09 10.97 16.84
N TYR A 8 -8.60 10.09 17.69
CA TYR A 8 -8.81 10.16 19.14
C TYR A 8 -7.58 9.65 19.90
N THR A 9 -7.37 10.19 21.10
CA THR A 9 -6.26 9.78 21.98
C THR A 9 -6.81 8.96 23.13
N VAL A 10 -6.24 7.79 23.34
CA VAL A 10 -6.61 6.88 24.43
C VAL A 10 -5.43 6.76 25.38
N GLN A 11 -5.69 6.91 26.67
CA GLN A 11 -4.72 6.61 27.69
C GLN A 11 -4.79 5.11 28.02
N VAL A 12 -3.74 4.38 27.65
CA VAL A 12 -3.62 2.94 27.91
C VAL A 12 -2.81 2.75 29.18
N LYS A 13 -3.37 1.94 30.10
CA LYS A 13 -2.69 1.53 31.33
C LYS A 13 -2.56 0.02 31.33
N CYS A 14 -1.35 -0.48 31.44
CA CYS A 14 -1.14 -1.91 31.66
C CYS A 14 -1.50 -2.24 33.11
N ARG A 15 -2.36 -3.25 33.30
CA ARG A 15 -2.82 -3.65 34.64
C ARG A 15 -1.69 -4.15 35.54
N HIS A 16 -0.63 -4.70 34.94
CA HIS A 16 0.51 -5.30 35.62
C HIS A 16 1.70 -4.34 35.80
N LEU A 17 1.59 -3.09 35.34
CA LEU A 17 2.64 -2.09 35.51
C LEU A 17 2.14 -0.94 36.40
N PRO A 18 3.05 -0.26 37.12
CA PRO A 18 2.69 0.90 37.93
C PRO A 18 1.99 1.99 37.10
N VAL A 19 1.15 2.80 37.75
CA VAL A 19 0.30 3.81 37.07
C VAL A 19 1.11 4.84 36.27
N ALA A 20 2.33 5.13 36.74
CA ALA A 20 3.29 5.99 36.04
C ALA A 20 3.71 5.46 34.67
N SER A 21 3.45 4.18 34.37
CA SER A 21 3.75 3.53 33.08
C SER A 21 2.62 3.64 32.07
N SER A 22 1.61 4.47 32.32
CA SER A 22 0.52 4.72 31.36
C SER A 22 1.05 5.41 30.10
N ARG A 23 0.55 5.00 28.94
CA ARG A 23 0.97 5.53 27.64
C ARG A 23 -0.23 6.15 26.92
N LEU A 24 -0.03 7.32 26.32
CA LEU A 24 -0.99 7.90 25.40
C LEU A 24 -0.83 7.25 24.03
N VAL A 25 -1.93 6.72 23.50
CA VAL A 25 -1.98 6.10 22.17
C VAL A 25 -2.94 6.93 21.32
N ARG A 26 -2.42 7.49 20.23
CA ARG A 26 -3.24 8.21 19.25
C ARG A 26 -3.75 7.24 18.19
N VAL A 27 -5.06 7.15 18.05
CA VAL A 27 -5.73 6.21 17.15
C VAL A 27 -6.32 6.97 15.96
N TYR A 28 -5.98 6.50 14.76
CA TYR A 28 -6.49 7.01 13.49
C TYR A 28 -7.48 6.00 12.91
N HIS A 29 -8.75 6.36 12.88
CA HIS A 29 -9.81 5.51 12.37
C HIS A 29 -10.29 6.00 11.00
N CYS A 30 -9.85 5.32 9.94
CA CYS A 30 -10.28 5.60 8.56
C CYS A 30 -11.61 4.89 8.27
N ARG A 31 -12.69 5.67 8.11
CA ARG A 31 -14.04 5.11 7.85
C ARG A 31 -14.30 4.83 6.38
N THR A 32 -13.65 5.57 5.49
CA THR A 32 -13.81 5.45 4.04
C THR A 32 -12.68 4.61 3.47
N TRP A 33 -12.76 3.29 3.67
CA TRP A 33 -11.87 2.39 2.97
C TRP A 33 -12.43 2.06 1.58
N PRO A 34 -11.61 2.15 0.52
CA PRO A 34 -12.03 1.74 -0.81
C PRO A 34 -12.55 0.30 -0.86
N LYS A 35 -13.78 0.08 -1.35
CA LYS A 35 -14.31 -1.28 -1.57
C LYS A 35 -13.56 -1.94 -2.74
N ILE A 36 -12.42 -2.57 -2.45
CA ILE A 36 -11.63 -3.31 -3.42
C ILE A 36 -12.17 -4.75 -3.47
N SER A 37 -12.52 -5.23 -4.67
CA SER A 37 -12.98 -6.61 -4.85
C SER A 37 -11.87 -7.60 -4.46
N HIS A 38 -12.19 -8.56 -3.59
CA HIS A 38 -11.32 -9.67 -3.18
C HIS A 38 -11.46 -10.90 -4.09
N LYS A 39 -12.22 -10.80 -5.18
CA LYS A 39 -12.39 -11.92 -6.10
C LYS A 39 -11.05 -12.23 -6.79
N PRO A 40 -10.67 -13.51 -6.93
CA PRO A 40 -9.52 -13.88 -7.74
C PRO A 40 -9.75 -13.42 -9.18
N HIS A 41 -8.68 -13.02 -9.88
CA HIS A 41 -8.72 -12.40 -11.21
C HIS A 41 -9.61 -13.17 -12.21
N ARG A 42 -9.56 -14.51 -12.18
CA ARG A 42 -10.36 -15.40 -13.03
C ARG A 42 -11.88 -15.21 -12.88
N LEU A 43 -12.34 -14.72 -11.73
CA LEU A 43 -13.76 -14.52 -11.39
C LEU A 43 -14.18 -13.05 -11.44
N VAL A 44 -13.27 -12.14 -11.77
CA VAL A 44 -13.58 -10.71 -11.94
C VAL A 44 -14.23 -10.54 -13.32
N LYS A 45 -15.50 -10.13 -13.35
CA LYS A 45 -16.19 -9.85 -14.63
C LYS A 45 -15.72 -8.48 -15.15
N LYS A 46 -15.72 -8.26 -16.47
CA LYS A 46 -15.33 -6.98 -17.12
C LYS A 46 -16.08 -5.73 -16.60
N ARG A 47 -17.24 -5.90 -15.97
CA ARG A 47 -18.00 -4.82 -15.31
C ARG A 47 -17.50 -4.53 -13.88
N ASP A 48 -16.88 -5.51 -13.23
CA ASP A 48 -16.26 -5.41 -11.90
C ASP A 48 -14.92 -4.65 -11.94
N ASP A 49 -14.36 -4.37 -13.13
CA ASP A 49 -13.23 -3.44 -13.31
C ASP A 49 -13.56 -2.00 -12.87
N LYS A 50 -14.85 -1.64 -12.81
CA LYS A 50 -15.32 -0.39 -12.19
C LYS A 50 -15.22 -0.40 -10.65
N ILE A 51 -14.91 -1.54 -10.03
CA ILE A 51 -14.59 -1.71 -8.60
C ILE A 51 -13.10 -1.43 -8.35
N ILE A 52 -12.51 -0.52 -9.14
CA ILE A 52 -11.25 0.11 -8.79
C ILE A 52 -11.66 1.40 -8.08
N PRO A 53 -11.29 1.59 -6.82
CA PRO A 53 -11.77 2.71 -6.03
C PRO A 53 -11.47 4.04 -6.72
N HIS A 54 -12.48 4.90 -6.77
CA HIS A 54 -12.33 6.26 -7.28
C HIS A 54 -11.24 7.01 -6.52
N THR A 55 -10.61 7.96 -7.23
CA THR A 55 -9.47 8.81 -6.82
C THR A 55 -9.66 9.46 -5.46
N ASP A 56 -10.89 9.67 -5.01
CA ASP A 56 -11.20 10.33 -3.75
C ASP A 56 -10.77 9.52 -2.52
N HIS A 57 -10.79 8.19 -2.61
CA HIS A 57 -10.28 7.32 -1.53
C HIS A 57 -8.78 7.46 -1.34
N PHE A 58 -8.05 7.80 -2.40
CA PHE A 58 -6.59 7.98 -2.31
C PHE A 58 -6.23 9.18 -1.44
N ARG A 59 -6.91 10.32 -1.64
CA ARG A 59 -6.67 11.53 -0.84
C ARG A 59 -6.92 11.29 0.64
N SER A 60 -7.97 10.53 0.99
CA SER A 60 -8.24 10.17 2.38
C SER A 60 -7.14 9.30 2.99
N LEU A 61 -6.58 8.35 2.22
CA LEU A 61 -5.49 7.49 2.70
C LEU A 61 -4.18 8.27 2.85
N LEU A 62 -3.85 9.14 1.89
CA LEU A 62 -2.71 10.07 2.02
C LEU A 62 -2.81 10.91 3.28
N ARG A 63 -3.98 11.51 3.51
CA ARG A 63 -4.21 12.35 4.68
C ARG A 63 -3.99 11.60 6.00
N VAL A 64 -4.37 10.33 6.08
CA VAL A 64 -4.04 9.50 7.27
C VAL A 64 -2.53 9.38 7.43
N LEU A 65 -1.79 9.09 6.36
CA LEU A 65 -0.33 8.94 6.42
C LEU A 65 0.33 10.26 6.84
N GLU A 66 -0.06 11.38 6.24
CA GLU A 66 0.44 12.72 6.60
C GLU A 66 0.18 13.04 8.07
N GLN A 67 -1.02 12.76 8.58
CA GLN A 67 -1.36 12.98 9.99
C GLN A 67 -0.54 12.09 10.94
N VAL A 68 -0.31 10.82 10.56
CA VAL A 68 0.52 9.89 11.35
C VAL A 68 1.96 10.37 11.39
N VAL A 69 2.53 10.81 10.25
CA VAL A 69 3.90 11.33 10.17
C VAL A 69 4.05 12.62 10.97
N ALA A 70 3.12 13.57 10.82
CA ALA A 70 3.12 14.81 11.58
C ALA A 70 3.13 14.56 13.09
N TRP A 71 2.30 13.60 13.55
CA TRP A 71 2.26 13.23 14.96
C TRP A 71 3.57 12.59 15.47
N GLN A 72 4.22 11.77 14.65
CA GLN A 72 5.52 11.19 15.02
C GLN A 72 6.60 12.26 15.18
N GLN A 73 6.58 13.29 14.32
CA GLN A 73 7.50 14.43 14.40
C GLN A 73 7.22 15.32 15.62
N GLU A 74 5.95 15.64 15.89
CA GLU A 74 5.54 16.47 17.04
C GLU A 74 5.93 15.86 18.40
N THR A 75 5.95 14.53 18.48
CA THR A 75 6.10 13.81 19.75
C THR A 75 7.54 13.35 20.02
N THR A 76 8.52 13.69 19.15
CA THR A 76 9.93 13.24 19.24
C THR A 76 10.05 11.71 19.40
N HIS A 77 9.02 10.98 18.95
CA HIS A 77 8.85 9.54 19.11
C HIS A 77 9.14 8.82 17.79
N GLU A 78 10.12 9.30 17.02
CA GLU A 78 10.53 8.70 15.72
C GLU A 78 10.85 7.21 15.85
N SER A 79 11.35 6.78 17.01
CA SER A 79 11.68 5.38 17.29
C SER A 79 10.49 4.53 17.78
N THR A 80 9.29 5.10 17.93
CA THR A 80 8.14 4.34 18.46
C THR A 80 7.40 3.64 17.33
N PRO A 81 7.22 2.30 17.38
CA PRO A 81 6.58 1.57 16.30
C PRO A 81 5.10 1.95 16.15
N ILE A 82 4.65 2.10 14.90
CA ILE A 82 3.23 2.29 14.57
C ILE A 82 2.54 0.92 14.51
N LEU A 83 1.47 0.75 15.30
CA LEU A 83 0.57 -0.38 15.13
C LEU A 83 -0.49 -0.06 14.08
N LEU A 84 -0.48 -0.81 12.98
CA LEU A 84 -1.48 -0.73 11.94
C LEU A 84 -2.19 -2.09 11.80
N HIS A 85 -3.50 -2.10 11.92
CA HIS A 85 -4.29 -3.31 11.74
C HIS A 85 -5.53 -3.05 10.88
N CYS A 86 -6.12 -4.14 10.39
CA CYS A 86 -7.45 -4.11 9.80
C CYS A 86 -8.28 -5.29 10.34
N SER A 87 -9.24 -5.80 9.57
CA SER A 87 -10.09 -6.93 9.99
C SER A 87 -9.41 -8.29 9.84
N ASP A 88 -8.67 -8.51 8.74
CA ASP A 88 -7.95 -9.74 8.47
C ASP A 88 -6.44 -9.63 8.77
N GLY A 89 -5.98 -8.43 9.16
CA GLY A 89 -4.60 -8.15 9.54
C GLY A 89 -3.61 -7.98 8.39
N PHE A 90 -4.00 -8.26 7.13
CA PHE A 90 -3.08 -8.20 6.00
C PHE A 90 -3.60 -7.49 4.74
N SER A 91 -4.90 -7.44 4.48
CA SER A 91 -5.38 -6.91 3.19
C SER A 91 -5.26 -5.40 3.12
N ARG A 92 -5.98 -4.69 4.01
CA ARG A 92 -6.03 -3.23 4.05
C ARG A 92 -4.78 -2.66 4.70
N SER A 93 -4.34 -3.28 5.79
CA SER A 93 -3.08 -2.94 6.46
C SER A 93 -1.90 -3.12 5.50
N GLY A 94 -1.80 -4.25 4.80
CA GLY A 94 -0.73 -4.47 3.82
C GLY A 94 -0.76 -3.48 2.66
N LEU A 95 -1.95 -3.13 2.16
CA LEU A 95 -2.08 -2.10 1.12
C LEU A 95 -1.63 -0.72 1.61
N MET A 96 -1.99 -0.35 2.84
CA MET A 96 -1.59 0.93 3.44
C MET A 96 -0.07 0.99 3.67
N VAL A 97 0.55 -0.10 4.12
CA VAL A 97 2.02 -0.18 4.24
C VAL A 97 2.68 -0.05 2.86
N ALA A 98 2.15 -0.72 1.83
CA ALA A 98 2.67 -0.59 0.47
C ALA A 98 2.58 0.86 -0.04
N ILE A 99 1.46 1.54 0.21
CA ILE A 99 1.27 2.96 -0.14
C ILE A 99 2.30 3.84 0.57
N ALA A 100 2.45 3.70 1.88
CA ALA A 100 3.42 4.46 2.66
C ALA A 100 4.86 4.26 2.13
N GLN A 101 5.25 3.02 1.83
CA GLN A 101 6.58 2.73 1.27
C GLN A 101 6.76 3.29 -0.13
N MET A 102 5.73 3.28 -0.98
CA MET A 102 5.78 3.88 -2.31
C MET A 102 5.98 5.39 -2.22
N ILE A 103 5.24 6.09 -1.36
CA ILE A 103 5.34 7.54 -1.18
C ILE A 103 6.72 7.91 -0.62
N TRP A 104 7.18 7.21 0.41
CA TRP A 104 8.49 7.45 1.00
C TRP A 104 9.61 7.26 -0.05
N ARG A 105 9.57 6.17 -0.83
CA ARG A 105 10.53 5.96 -1.93
C ARG A 105 10.40 6.98 -3.05
N ALA A 106 9.19 7.42 -3.37
CA ALA A 106 8.99 8.44 -4.40
C ALA A 106 9.68 9.74 -4.00
N ASN A 107 9.56 10.12 -2.72
CA ASN A 107 10.14 11.35 -2.19
C ASN A 107 11.66 11.24 -1.99
N GLU A 108 12.14 10.09 -1.50
CA GLU A 108 13.56 9.90 -1.16
C GLU A 108 14.42 9.48 -2.36
N GLU A 109 13.93 8.52 -3.16
CA GLU A 109 14.70 7.91 -4.25
C GLU A 109 14.37 8.53 -5.62
N GLY A 110 13.31 9.34 -5.73
CA GLY A 110 12.78 9.88 -6.99
C GLY A 110 12.21 8.83 -7.95
N ARG A 111 12.17 7.57 -7.53
CA ARG A 111 11.74 6.42 -8.34
C ARG A 111 11.10 5.35 -7.48
N VAL A 112 10.08 4.69 -8.02
CA VAL A 112 9.34 3.66 -7.29
C VAL A 112 9.09 2.45 -8.17
N SER A 113 9.38 1.26 -7.64
CA SER A 113 8.98 -0.01 -8.25
C SER A 113 7.99 -0.73 -7.34
N ILE A 114 6.75 -0.84 -7.79
CA ILE A 114 5.66 -1.49 -7.04
C ILE A 114 5.99 -2.96 -6.79
N TYR A 115 6.58 -3.65 -7.77
CA TYR A 115 7.08 -5.02 -7.61
C TYR A 115 8.05 -5.14 -6.43
N ARG A 116 9.06 -4.27 -6.34
CA ARG A 116 10.05 -4.31 -5.25
C ARG A 116 9.41 -4.06 -3.89
N VAL A 117 8.47 -3.12 -3.81
CA VAL A 117 7.72 -2.82 -2.58
C VAL A 117 6.91 -4.02 -2.13
N VAL A 118 6.07 -4.58 -3.01
CA VAL A 118 5.22 -5.73 -2.67
C VAL A 118 6.04 -6.98 -2.36
N ARG A 119 7.11 -7.24 -3.12
CA ARG A 119 8.02 -8.36 -2.84
C ARG A 119 8.64 -8.26 -1.46
N ARG A 120 9.13 -7.09 -1.06
CA ARG A 120 9.68 -6.87 0.30
C ARG A 120 8.60 -7.03 1.37
N LEU A 121 7.42 -6.48 1.15
CA LEU A 121 6.30 -6.60 2.08
C LEU A 121 5.90 -8.06 2.33
N ARG A 122 5.90 -8.89 1.28
CA ARG A 122 5.54 -10.31 1.37
C ARG A 122 6.53 -11.18 2.13
N ILE A 123 7.75 -10.70 2.40
CA ILE A 123 8.70 -11.39 3.28
C ILE A 123 8.14 -11.46 4.71
N CYS A 124 7.52 -10.38 5.18
CA CYS A 124 6.96 -10.30 6.54
C CYS A 124 5.46 -10.57 6.58
N CYS A 125 4.74 -10.37 5.46
CA CYS A 125 3.30 -10.56 5.37
C CYS A 125 2.94 -11.26 4.04
N PRO A 126 2.98 -12.61 3.98
CA PRO A 126 2.86 -13.36 2.73
C PRO A 126 1.59 -13.07 1.92
N ASN A 127 0.48 -12.77 2.60
CA ASN A 127 -0.82 -12.50 1.99
C ASN A 127 -1.05 -11.02 1.65
N ALA A 128 -0.05 -10.16 1.84
CA ALA A 128 -0.16 -8.75 1.48
C ALA A 128 -0.33 -8.58 -0.04
N VAL A 129 -1.32 -7.76 -0.41
CA VAL A 129 -1.66 -7.46 -1.81
C VAL A 129 -1.89 -8.75 -2.61
N ALA A 130 -2.66 -9.71 -2.06
CA ALA A 130 -2.88 -11.03 -2.66
C ALA A 130 -3.66 -10.96 -3.98
N HIS A 131 -4.52 -9.95 -4.15
CA HIS A 131 -5.41 -9.85 -5.31
C HIS A 131 -4.87 -8.88 -6.36
N TYR A 132 -5.02 -9.24 -7.64
CA TYR A 132 -4.64 -8.38 -8.77
C TYR A 132 -5.27 -6.98 -8.70
N VAL A 133 -6.53 -6.88 -8.27
CA VAL A 133 -7.23 -5.59 -8.16
C VAL A 133 -6.52 -4.64 -7.17
N GLN A 134 -5.97 -5.18 -6.08
CA GLN A 134 -5.18 -4.41 -5.12
C GLN A 134 -3.86 -3.94 -5.72
N TYR A 135 -3.20 -4.79 -6.51
CA TYR A 135 -1.96 -4.45 -7.20
C TYR A 135 -2.18 -3.36 -8.27
N LYS A 136 -3.24 -3.50 -9.09
CA LYS A 136 -3.66 -2.49 -10.07
C LYS A 136 -4.03 -1.16 -9.40
N PHE A 137 -4.64 -1.22 -8.22
CA PHE A 137 -4.92 -0.03 -7.42
C PHE A 137 -3.63 0.70 -7.01
N LEU A 138 -2.58 -0.01 -6.58
CA LEU A 138 -1.28 0.62 -6.27
C LEU A 138 -0.68 1.36 -7.48
N HIS A 139 -0.76 0.77 -8.67
CA HIS A 139 -0.32 1.44 -9.91
C HIS A 139 -1.08 2.74 -10.18
N ARG A 140 -2.42 2.70 -10.10
CA ARG A 140 -3.26 3.87 -10.31
C ARG A 140 -2.99 4.95 -9.27
N LEU A 141 -2.75 4.53 -8.03
CA LEU A 141 -2.44 5.42 -6.93
C LEU A 141 -1.11 6.16 -7.15
N LEU A 142 -0.06 5.43 -7.50
CA LEU A 142 1.26 6.02 -7.79
C LEU A 142 1.19 7.00 -8.97
N TRP A 143 0.42 6.66 -10.00
CA TRP A 143 0.17 7.53 -11.14
C TRP A 143 -0.52 8.85 -10.76
N VAL A 144 -1.51 8.79 -9.87
CA VAL A 144 -2.20 9.99 -9.37
C VAL A 144 -1.26 10.82 -8.48
N TYR A 145 -0.48 10.15 -7.62
CA TYR A 145 0.49 10.81 -6.73
C TYR A 145 1.53 11.60 -7.52
N THR A 146 2.19 10.94 -8.47
CA THR A 146 3.25 11.57 -9.29
C THR A 146 2.73 12.74 -10.12
N ARG A 147 1.50 12.68 -10.63
CA ARG A 147 0.88 13.80 -11.34
C ARG A 147 0.42 14.95 -10.46
N GLY A 148 0.16 14.70 -9.17
CA GLY A 148 -0.23 15.72 -8.21
C GLY A 148 0.95 16.43 -7.53
N VAL A 149 2.16 15.86 -7.61
CA VAL A 149 3.38 16.36 -6.94
C VAL A 149 4.35 17.04 -7.92
N VAL A 150 4.28 16.75 -9.22
CA VAL A 150 5.20 17.32 -10.22
C VAL A 150 4.62 18.62 -10.80
N GLU A 151 4.90 19.75 -10.15
CA GLU A 151 5.31 20.95 -10.88
C GLU A 151 6.84 20.99 -10.89
N GLU A 152 7.41 21.26 -12.07
CA GLU A 152 8.83 21.34 -12.44
C GLU A 152 9.54 20.00 -12.75
N VAL A 153 9.67 19.72 -14.06
CA VAL A 153 10.65 18.78 -14.62
C VAL A 153 11.77 19.62 -15.25
N PRO A 154 12.99 19.66 -14.69
CA PRO A 154 14.16 20.15 -15.41
C PRO A 154 14.49 19.19 -16.58
N SER A 155 14.78 19.78 -17.73
CA SER A 155 14.76 19.20 -19.08
C SER A 155 15.81 18.14 -19.43
N ASP A 156 16.41 17.44 -18.47
CA ASP A 156 17.47 16.49 -18.76
C ASP A 156 16.93 15.07 -18.99
N GLY A 157 16.37 14.87 -20.19
CA GLY A 157 16.46 13.62 -20.97
C GLY A 157 15.92 12.30 -20.38
N ALA A 158 15.38 12.30 -19.17
CA ALA A 158 14.88 11.09 -18.52
C ALA A 158 13.54 10.70 -19.15
N LYS A 159 13.60 9.71 -20.05
CA LYS A 159 12.41 9.12 -20.69
C LYS A 159 11.42 8.69 -19.60
N PRO A 160 10.14 9.06 -19.67
CA PRO A 160 9.15 8.61 -18.72
C PRO A 160 9.16 7.08 -18.72
N CYS A 161 9.23 6.46 -17.54
CA CYS A 161 9.13 5.00 -17.42
C CYS A 161 7.75 4.55 -17.91
N THR A 162 7.64 4.27 -19.21
CA THR A 162 6.50 3.62 -19.82
C THR A 162 6.49 2.18 -19.35
N TYR A 163 5.43 1.80 -18.63
CA TYR A 163 5.15 0.40 -18.37
C TYR A 163 4.65 -0.20 -19.69
N ASN A 164 5.55 -0.79 -20.46
CA ASN A 164 5.13 -1.73 -21.49
C ASN A 164 4.70 -2.97 -20.75
N ILE A 165 3.40 -3.26 -20.76
CA ILE A 165 2.90 -4.58 -20.40
C ILE A 165 3.40 -5.49 -21.53
N THR A 166 4.60 -6.04 -21.39
CA THR A 166 4.99 -7.16 -22.23
C THR A 166 4.31 -8.40 -21.66
N ASP A 167 3.70 -9.18 -22.55
CA ASP A 167 3.05 -10.46 -22.24
C ASP A 167 4.04 -11.56 -21.78
N ASP A 168 5.22 -11.17 -21.25
CA ASP A 168 6.33 -12.06 -20.88
C ASP A 168 6.17 -12.74 -19.52
N ASP A 169 5.24 -12.29 -18.66
CA ASP A 169 4.91 -12.97 -17.41
C ASP A 169 3.78 -14.01 -17.61
N ASN A 170 3.84 -14.79 -18.69
CA ASN A 170 3.04 -16.00 -18.84
C ASN A 170 3.80 -17.18 -18.19
N PRO A 171 3.37 -17.70 -17.02
CA PRO A 171 3.97 -18.88 -16.44
C PRO A 171 3.46 -20.11 -17.21
N LYS A 172 3.99 -20.33 -18.42
CA LYS A 172 3.88 -21.59 -19.14
C LYS A 172 5.27 -22.07 -19.51
N THR A 173 5.90 -22.73 -18.55
CA THR A 173 6.91 -23.75 -18.83
C THR A 173 6.72 -24.84 -17.78
N SER A 174 5.83 -25.78 -18.09
CA SER A 174 5.87 -27.10 -17.46
C SER A 174 7.21 -27.77 -17.81
N PRO A 175 7.80 -28.57 -16.92
CA PRO A 175 9.04 -29.28 -17.23
C PRO A 175 8.80 -30.28 -18.38
N GLU A 176 9.67 -30.20 -19.38
CA GLU A 176 9.74 -31.12 -20.52
C GLU A 176 10.06 -32.53 -19.99
N VAL A 177 9.11 -33.46 -20.16
CA VAL A 177 9.31 -34.88 -19.87
C VAL A 177 10.23 -35.45 -20.95
N ALA A 178 11.47 -35.78 -20.57
CA ALA A 178 12.40 -36.47 -21.43
C ALA A 178 11.83 -37.86 -21.78
N ASN A 179 11.48 -38.09 -23.05
CA ASN A 179 11.23 -39.43 -23.56
C ASN A 179 12.57 -40.18 -23.69
N PRO A 180 12.66 -41.46 -23.28
CA PRO A 180 13.86 -42.26 -23.50
C PRO A 180 14.03 -42.59 -25.00
N PRO A 181 15.28 -42.71 -25.48
CA PRO A 181 15.54 -43.01 -26.88
C PRO A 181 15.08 -44.42 -27.25
N SER A 182 14.35 -44.51 -28.36
CA SER A 182 13.98 -45.76 -29.02
C SER A 182 15.13 -46.26 -29.90
N SER A 183 15.78 -47.35 -29.49
CA SER A 183 16.52 -48.29 -30.33
C SER A 183 16.99 -49.48 -29.51
#